data_AF-A0A832VQD7-F1
#
_entry.id   AF-A0A832VQD7-F1
#
_cell.length_a   1.000
_cell.length_b   1.000
_cell.length_c   1.000
_cell.angle_alpha   90.00
_cell.angle_beta   90.00
_cell.angle_gamma   90.00
#
_symmetry.space_group_name_H-M   'P 1'
#
loop_
_entity.id
_entity.type
_entity.pdbx_description
1 polymer ?
#
loop_
_entity_poly.entity_id
_entity_poly.type
_entity_poly.pdbx_seq_one_letter_code
_entity_poly.pdbx_strand_id
1 'polypeptide(L)'
;LSLELRDSKGKNLSGYMIVENDLPTLGNMHFYEVPLNSTTKLIGPTAVREALEKDTDFAQLKTLLRTPRIGDNILYRVGDHDVYFIPVYTAGSGDGVVAQLGTIAAVGAAFNGEYYVGLGNTQQEAFEAYLQKLAGVVPTSSATKAEPGFEKDARIEKIKSFFTSKNLEIITPTSLSVPLSFKEDAISLYSQADSEATDKILDKFISKFVLQKSKRIIMWQETDTVNIGVITTVDGVPELHYVSVIVGK
;
A
#
# COMPACT_ATOMS: atom_id res chain seq x y z
N LEU A 1 3.42 -25.84 -8.83
CA LEU A 1 4.48 -25.87 -9.86
C LEU A 1 3.96 -25.15 -11.10
N SER A 2 4.71 -24.23 -11.71
CA SER A 2 4.32 -23.57 -12.98
C SER A 2 5.09 -24.16 -14.15
N LEU A 3 4.45 -24.29 -15.32
CA LEU A 3 5.02 -24.91 -16.51
C LEU A 3 5.06 -23.89 -17.66
N GLU A 4 6.26 -23.61 -18.16
CA GLU A 4 6.52 -22.66 -19.24
C GLU A 4 6.66 -23.37 -20.59
N LEU A 5 6.11 -22.78 -21.66
CA LEU A 5 6.28 -23.32 -23.01
C LEU A 5 7.75 -23.19 -23.43
N ARG A 6 8.41 -24.33 -23.64
CA ARG A 6 9.78 -24.39 -24.18
C ARG A 6 9.83 -23.69 -25.54
N ASP A 7 10.81 -22.79 -25.71
CA ASP A 7 11.08 -22.03 -26.94
C ASP A 7 9.98 -21.04 -27.39
N SER A 8 9.00 -20.72 -26.52
CA SER A 8 8.01 -19.66 -26.81
C SER A 8 8.66 -18.27 -26.73
N LYS A 9 8.56 -17.48 -27.80
CA LYS A 9 9.05 -16.08 -27.82
C LYS A 9 8.41 -15.21 -26.74
N GLY A 10 7.16 -15.48 -26.38
CA GLY A 10 6.45 -14.78 -25.30
C GLY A 10 6.69 -15.38 -23.91
N LYS A 11 7.37 -16.53 -23.83
CA LYS A 11 7.58 -17.31 -22.59
C LYS A 11 6.29 -17.44 -21.78
N ASN A 12 5.20 -17.77 -22.47
CA ASN A 12 3.87 -17.88 -21.87
C ASN A 12 3.79 -19.14 -20.99
N LEU A 13 3.00 -19.03 -19.94
CA LEU A 13 2.60 -20.14 -19.11
C LEU A 13 1.69 -21.07 -19.92
N SER A 14 2.08 -22.34 -20.06
CA SER A 14 1.23 -23.37 -20.70
C SER A 14 0.12 -23.83 -19.77
N GLY A 15 0.40 -23.76 -18.48
CA GLY A 15 -0.46 -24.21 -17.40
C GLY A 15 0.29 -24.21 -16.09
N TYR A 16 -0.42 -24.49 -15.01
CA TYR A 16 0.18 -24.71 -13.71
C TYR A 16 -0.47 -25.90 -13.02
N MET A 17 0.29 -26.51 -12.12
CA MET A 17 -0.14 -27.65 -11.35
C MET A 17 -0.20 -27.27 -9.88
N ILE A 18 -1.38 -27.46 -9.29
CA ILE A 18 -1.57 -27.39 -7.84
C ILE A 18 -1.30 -28.78 -7.28
N VAL A 19 -0.43 -28.85 -6.27
CA VAL A 19 -0.20 -30.08 -5.51
C VAL A 19 -0.77 -29.85 -4.12
N GLU A 20 -1.77 -30.64 -3.75
CA GLU A 20 -2.42 -30.52 -2.45
C GLU A 20 -1.46 -31.02 -1.35
N ASN A 21 -1.42 -30.29 -0.23
CA ASN A 21 -0.49 -30.56 0.88
C ASN A 21 -1.20 -30.89 2.21
N ASP A 22 -2.52 -31.08 2.18
CA ASP A 22 -3.28 -31.49 3.35
C ASP A 22 -3.24 -33.00 3.51
N LEU A 23 -3.09 -33.51 4.74
CA LEU A 23 -2.95 -34.95 5.05
C LEU A 23 -3.91 -35.89 4.28
N PRO A 24 -5.23 -35.58 4.14
CA PRO A 24 -6.17 -36.44 3.42
C PRO A 24 -5.98 -36.45 1.90
N THR A 25 -5.35 -35.43 1.34
CA THR A 25 -5.24 -35.21 -0.10
C THR A 25 -3.80 -34.97 -0.58
N LEU A 26 -2.83 -35.22 0.31
CA LEU A 26 -1.42 -34.95 0.10
C LEU A 26 -0.92 -35.62 -1.18
N GLY A 27 -0.38 -34.81 -2.09
CA GLY A 27 0.18 -35.27 -3.35
C GLY A 27 -0.82 -35.37 -4.50
N ASN A 28 -2.10 -35.07 -4.29
CA ASN A 28 -3.04 -34.90 -5.40
C ASN A 28 -2.60 -33.74 -6.28
N MET A 29 -2.57 -33.98 -7.59
CA MET A 29 -2.12 -33.02 -8.59
C MET A 29 -3.26 -32.58 -9.49
N HIS A 30 -3.54 -31.28 -9.51
CA HIS A 30 -4.53 -30.68 -10.39
C HIS A 30 -3.83 -29.85 -11.46
N PHE A 31 -3.98 -30.23 -12.72
CA PHE A 31 -3.41 -29.50 -13.84
C PHE A 31 -4.43 -28.52 -14.43
N TYR A 32 -4.05 -27.25 -14.46
CA TYR A 32 -4.82 -26.18 -15.08
C TYR A 32 -4.10 -25.74 -16.36
N GLU A 33 -4.66 -26.14 -17.50
CA GLU A 33 -4.16 -25.76 -18.82
C GLU A 33 -4.67 -24.38 -19.22
N VAL A 34 -3.81 -23.57 -19.84
CA VAL A 34 -4.21 -22.30 -20.44
C VAL A 34 -4.60 -22.53 -21.90
N PRO A 35 -5.86 -22.28 -22.30
CA PRO A 35 -6.28 -22.49 -23.69
C PRO A 35 -5.45 -21.66 -24.66
N LEU A 36 -5.00 -22.28 -25.76
CA LEU A 36 -4.18 -21.60 -26.79
C LEU A 36 -4.87 -20.38 -27.42
N ASN A 37 -6.21 -20.36 -27.42
CA ASN A 37 -7.06 -19.29 -27.94
C ASN A 37 -7.51 -18.29 -26.86
N SER A 38 -6.96 -18.34 -25.64
CA SER A 38 -7.30 -17.39 -24.58
C SER A 38 -6.96 -15.95 -24.98
N THR A 39 -7.90 -15.03 -24.78
CA THR A 39 -7.68 -13.59 -24.96
C THR A 39 -6.72 -13.02 -23.93
N THR A 40 -6.66 -13.62 -22.75
CA THR A 40 -5.71 -13.28 -21.68
C THR A 40 -4.58 -14.29 -21.70
N LYS A 41 -3.35 -13.83 -21.98
CA LYS A 41 -2.16 -14.69 -21.93
C LYS A 41 -1.60 -14.67 -20.53
N LEU A 42 -1.32 -15.85 -19.97
CA LEU A 42 -0.56 -15.94 -18.73
C LEU A 42 0.94 -15.99 -19.04
N ILE A 43 1.73 -15.16 -18.38
CA ILE A 43 3.18 -15.11 -18.56
C ILE A 43 3.86 -16.13 -17.64
N GLY A 44 4.89 -16.79 -18.16
CA GLY A 44 5.66 -17.78 -17.43
C GLY A 44 6.66 -17.15 -16.47
N PRO A 45 7.28 -17.97 -15.59
CA PRO A 45 8.23 -17.50 -14.59
C PRO A 45 9.39 -16.68 -15.16
N THR A 46 9.84 -16.97 -16.38
CA THR A 46 10.94 -16.23 -17.00
C THR A 46 10.50 -14.82 -17.40
N ALA A 47 9.34 -14.69 -18.05
CA ALA A 47 8.79 -13.39 -18.46
C ALA A 47 8.44 -12.51 -17.27
N VAL A 48 7.94 -13.11 -16.18
CA VAL A 48 7.66 -12.43 -14.92
C VAL A 48 8.90 -11.78 -14.33
N ARG A 49 10.03 -12.48 -14.35
CA ARG A 49 11.30 -11.93 -13.86
C ARG A 49 11.81 -10.80 -14.74
N GLU A 50 11.64 -10.91 -16.07
CA GLU A 50 11.97 -9.81 -16.99
C GLU A 50 11.07 -8.59 -16.78
N ALA A 51 9.79 -8.80 -16.49
CA ALA A 51 8.84 -7.74 -16.18
C ALA A 51 9.26 -6.99 -14.91
N LEU A 52 9.63 -7.71 -13.85
CA LEU A 52 10.17 -7.11 -12.63
C LEU A 52 11.43 -6.29 -12.90
N GLU A 53 12.40 -6.84 -13.64
CA GLU A 53 13.66 -6.14 -13.96
C GLU A 53 13.47 -4.88 -14.84
N LYS A 54 12.36 -4.80 -15.59
CA LYS A 54 12.01 -3.64 -16.42
C LYS A 54 11.12 -2.61 -15.71
N ASP A 55 10.55 -2.95 -14.55
CA ASP A 55 9.75 -2.02 -13.77
C ASP A 55 10.64 -0.87 -13.25
N THR A 56 10.20 0.37 -13.46
CA THR A 56 10.98 1.56 -13.14
C THR A 56 11.19 1.74 -11.65
N ASP A 57 10.18 1.39 -10.84
CA ASP A 57 10.24 1.54 -9.38
C ASP A 57 11.20 0.50 -8.81
N PHE A 58 11.15 -0.73 -9.33
CA PHE A 58 12.07 -1.77 -8.95
C PHE A 58 13.51 -1.46 -9.37
N ALA A 59 13.72 -0.96 -10.58
CA ALA A 59 15.04 -0.55 -11.06
C ALA A 59 15.66 0.53 -10.16
N GLN A 60 14.87 1.52 -9.72
CA GLN A 60 15.32 2.53 -8.75
C GLN A 60 15.63 1.91 -7.40
N LEU A 61 14.71 1.13 -6.83
CA LEU A 61 14.90 0.48 -5.53
C LEU A 61 16.14 -0.41 -5.51
N LYS A 62 16.37 -1.19 -6.58
CA LYS A 62 17.50 -2.11 -6.73
C LYS A 62 18.85 -1.40 -6.62
N THR A 63 18.96 -0.12 -7.03
CA THR A 63 20.18 0.69 -6.89
C THR A 63 20.48 1.07 -5.44
N LEU A 64 19.45 1.13 -4.58
CA LEU A 64 19.56 1.46 -3.16
C LEU A 64 19.87 0.23 -2.30
N LEU A 65 19.57 -0.96 -2.81
CA LEU A 65 19.80 -2.23 -2.12
C LEU A 65 21.27 -2.65 -2.23
N ARG A 66 21.88 -3.04 -1.10
CA ARG A 66 23.23 -3.61 -1.09
C ARG A 66 23.19 -5.05 -1.59
N THR A 67 23.83 -5.32 -2.73
CA THR A 67 23.97 -6.67 -3.33
C THR A 67 22.65 -7.43 -3.44
N PRO A 68 21.67 -6.91 -4.20
CA PRO A 68 20.33 -7.49 -4.27
C PRO A 68 20.35 -8.87 -4.94
N ARG A 69 19.62 -9.82 -4.36
CA ARG A 69 19.37 -11.16 -4.92
C ARG A 69 17.87 -11.38 -5.07
N ILE A 70 17.44 -11.65 -6.29
CA ILE A 70 16.04 -12.01 -6.58
C ILE A 70 15.85 -13.48 -6.21
N GLY A 71 14.88 -13.75 -5.35
CA GLY A 71 14.49 -15.08 -4.91
C GLY A 71 13.59 -15.82 -5.90
N ASP A 72 12.95 -16.87 -5.41
CA ASP A 72 12.10 -17.74 -6.24
C ASP A 72 10.76 -17.10 -6.58
N ASN A 73 10.23 -17.46 -7.75
CA ASN A 73 8.93 -17.01 -8.22
C ASN A 73 7.84 -17.95 -7.72
N ILE A 74 6.97 -17.48 -6.84
CA ILE A 74 5.86 -18.30 -6.31
C ILE A 74 4.54 -17.77 -6.85
N LEU A 75 3.86 -18.59 -7.65
CA LEU A 75 2.55 -18.27 -8.20
C LEU A 75 1.44 -18.59 -7.19
N TYR A 76 0.61 -17.60 -6.91
CA TYR A 76 -0.61 -17.74 -6.12
C TYR A 76 -1.81 -17.21 -6.89
N ARG A 77 -2.98 -17.77 -6.57
CA ARG A 77 -4.26 -17.15 -6.92
C ARG A 77 -4.82 -16.47 -5.67
N VAL A 78 -4.95 -15.15 -5.72
CA VAL A 78 -5.49 -14.33 -4.62
C VAL A 78 -6.76 -13.65 -5.16
N GLY A 79 -7.92 -14.10 -4.67
CA GLY A 79 -9.20 -13.76 -5.29
C GLY A 79 -9.22 -14.18 -6.77
N ASP A 80 -9.53 -13.24 -7.65
CA ASP A 80 -9.55 -13.46 -9.10
C ASP A 80 -8.21 -13.14 -9.80
N HIS A 81 -7.13 -12.94 -9.04
CA HIS A 81 -5.83 -12.54 -9.59
C HIS A 81 -4.78 -13.66 -9.48
N ASP A 82 -4.20 -14.02 -10.62
CA ASP A 82 -2.99 -14.83 -10.70
C ASP A 82 -1.76 -13.93 -10.54
N VAL A 83 -1.02 -14.11 -9.45
CA VAL A 83 0.08 -13.22 -9.07
C VAL A 83 1.30 -14.03 -8.64
N TYR A 84 2.46 -13.63 -9.16
CA TYR A 84 3.75 -14.11 -8.71
C TYR A 84 4.26 -13.23 -7.57
N PHE A 85 4.56 -13.84 -6.43
CA PHE A 85 5.32 -13.20 -5.36
C PHE A 85 6.79 -13.57 -5.48
N ILE A 86 7.64 -12.54 -5.47
CA ILE A 86 9.09 -12.67 -5.68
C ILE A 86 9.79 -11.91 -4.56
N PRO A 87 10.36 -12.60 -3.56
CA PRO A 87 11.14 -11.94 -2.53
C PRO A 87 12.47 -11.46 -3.11
N VAL A 88 12.89 -10.27 -2.68
CA VAL A 88 14.18 -9.68 -3.06
C VAL A 88 14.99 -9.50 -1.80
N TYR A 89 16.14 -10.16 -1.76
CA TYR A 89 17.02 -10.21 -0.60
C TYR A 89 18.20 -9.25 -0.77
N THR A 90 18.76 -8.81 0.34
CA THR A 90 20.02 -8.07 0.42
C THR A 90 20.99 -8.80 1.34
N ALA A 91 22.29 -8.77 1.01
CA ALA A 91 23.30 -9.27 1.95
C ALA A 91 23.38 -8.36 3.18
N GLY A 92 23.44 -8.97 4.37
CA GLY A 92 23.72 -8.24 5.61
C GLY A 92 25.15 -7.66 5.62
N SER A 93 25.39 -6.72 6.53
CA SER A 93 26.64 -5.94 6.66
C SER A 93 27.89 -6.73 7.11
N GLY A 94 27.90 -8.06 7.05
CA GLY A 94 29.02 -8.90 7.48
C GLY A 94 28.92 -10.31 6.90
N ASP A 95 30.05 -11.04 6.87
CA ASP A 95 30.32 -12.38 6.27
C ASP A 95 29.38 -13.55 6.67
N GLY A 96 28.17 -13.28 7.16
CA GLY A 96 27.16 -14.27 7.50
C GLY A 96 26.13 -14.50 6.40
N VAL A 97 25.65 -15.74 6.31
CA VAL A 97 24.63 -16.27 5.37
C VAL A 97 23.21 -15.69 5.63
N VAL A 98 23.08 -14.59 6.37
CA VAL A 98 21.78 -14.02 6.73
C VAL A 98 21.34 -13.03 5.65
N ALA A 99 20.53 -13.51 4.72
CA ALA A 99 19.84 -12.70 3.73
C ALA A 99 18.74 -11.89 4.42
N GLN A 100 18.80 -10.56 4.38
CA GLN A 100 17.72 -9.70 4.83
C GLN A 100 16.71 -9.51 3.69
N LEU A 101 15.41 -9.52 4.00
CA LEU A 101 14.38 -9.22 3.01
C LEU A 101 14.40 -7.71 2.70
N GLY A 102 14.76 -7.36 1.48
CA GLY A 102 14.81 -5.98 1.01
C GLY A 102 13.45 -5.48 0.52
N THR A 103 12.69 -6.32 -0.19
CA THR A 103 11.30 -6.07 -0.61
C THR A 103 10.65 -7.38 -1.10
N ILE A 104 9.35 -7.35 -1.32
CA ILE A 104 8.58 -8.38 -2.04
C ILE A 104 7.94 -7.70 -3.25
N ALA A 105 8.10 -8.32 -4.42
CA ALA A 105 7.39 -7.92 -5.62
C ALA A 105 6.16 -8.83 -5.84
N ALA A 106 5.04 -8.23 -6.21
CA ALA A 106 3.83 -8.88 -6.69
C ALA A 106 3.67 -8.56 -8.18
N VAL A 107 3.84 -9.57 -9.04
CA VAL A 107 3.79 -9.40 -10.50
C VAL A 107 2.56 -10.13 -11.04
N GLY A 108 1.69 -9.40 -11.74
CA GLY A 108 0.53 -9.98 -12.39
C GLY A 108 0.94 -11.01 -13.45
N ALA A 109 0.35 -12.21 -13.38
CA ALA A 109 0.59 -13.26 -14.37
C ALA A 109 -0.21 -13.02 -15.65
N ALA A 110 -1.30 -12.24 -15.61
CA ALA A 110 -2.08 -11.90 -16.79
C ALA A 110 -1.40 -10.78 -17.60
N PHE A 111 -1.24 -10.98 -18.90
CA PHE A 111 -0.68 -10.00 -19.83
C PHE A 111 -1.71 -9.59 -20.88
N ASN A 112 -2.05 -8.30 -20.86
CA ASN A 112 -2.97 -7.63 -21.78
C ASN A 112 -2.29 -6.54 -22.62
N GLY A 113 -0.96 -6.47 -22.62
CA GLY A 113 -0.17 -5.45 -23.30
C GLY A 113 0.79 -4.71 -22.37
N GLU A 114 0.51 -4.71 -21.06
CA GLU A 114 1.35 -4.10 -20.02
C GLU A 114 1.64 -5.09 -18.89
N TYR A 115 2.72 -4.82 -18.16
CA TYR A 115 3.08 -5.56 -16.96
C TYR A 115 2.78 -4.71 -15.74
N TYR A 116 2.13 -5.31 -14.75
CA TYR A 116 1.82 -4.65 -13.48
C TYR A 116 2.66 -5.28 -12.37
N VAL A 117 3.46 -4.45 -11.72
CA VAL A 117 4.39 -4.86 -10.64
C VAL A 117 4.16 -4.01 -9.41
N GLY A 118 3.65 -4.61 -8.33
CA GLY A 118 3.58 -3.99 -7.01
C GLY A 118 4.80 -4.33 -6.17
N LEU A 119 5.30 -3.37 -5.38
CA LEU A 119 6.41 -3.57 -4.44
C LEU A 119 5.92 -3.30 -3.01
N GLY A 120 6.40 -4.07 -2.04
CA GLY A 120 6.04 -3.89 -0.63
C GLY A 120 7.05 -4.53 0.31
N ASN A 121 6.95 -4.24 1.60
CA ASN A 121 7.75 -4.93 2.62
C ASN A 121 7.09 -6.24 3.06
N THR A 122 5.77 -6.35 2.83
CA THR A 122 4.97 -7.55 3.05
C THR A 122 4.29 -8.00 1.77
N GLN A 123 3.85 -9.26 1.69
CA GLN A 123 3.08 -9.78 0.56
C GLN A 123 1.78 -8.98 0.38
N GLN A 124 1.14 -8.57 1.48
CA GLN A 124 -0.08 -7.77 1.45
C GLN A 124 0.15 -6.40 0.81
N GLU A 125 1.20 -5.68 1.21
CA GLU A 125 1.55 -4.38 0.64
C GLU A 125 1.90 -4.49 -0.85
N ALA A 126 2.68 -5.50 -1.23
CA ALA A 126 3.05 -5.72 -2.62
C ALA A 126 1.81 -5.99 -3.49
N PHE A 127 0.88 -6.81 -2.99
CA PHE A 127 -0.37 -7.11 -3.69
C PHE A 127 -1.29 -5.88 -3.80
N GLU A 128 -1.39 -5.08 -2.74
CA GLU A 128 -2.15 -3.83 -2.77
C GLU A 128 -1.57 -2.84 -3.78
N ALA A 129 -0.25 -2.65 -3.81
CA ALA A 129 0.43 -1.79 -4.79
C ALA A 129 0.20 -2.28 -6.23
N TYR A 130 0.19 -3.60 -6.44
CA TYR A 130 -0.16 -4.20 -7.72
C TYR A 130 -1.60 -3.86 -8.14
N LEU A 131 -2.57 -3.99 -7.23
CA LEU A 131 -3.98 -3.66 -7.51
C LEU A 131 -4.17 -2.16 -7.82
N GLN A 132 -3.45 -1.28 -7.12
CA GLN A 132 -3.48 0.15 -7.40
C GLN A 132 -3.01 0.47 -8.83
N LYS A 133 -1.85 -0.09 -9.24
CA LYS A 133 -1.34 0.05 -10.61
C LYS A 133 -2.32 -0.53 -11.64
N LEU A 134 -2.90 -1.69 -11.37
CA LEU A 134 -3.88 -2.34 -12.27
C LEU A 134 -5.18 -1.54 -12.40
N ALA A 135 -5.60 -0.84 -11.35
CA ALA A 135 -6.77 0.03 -11.37
C ALA A 135 -6.51 1.37 -12.09
N GLY A 136 -5.30 1.59 -12.62
CA GLY A 136 -4.90 2.88 -13.22
C GLY A 136 -4.84 4.00 -12.19
N VAL A 137 -4.84 3.67 -10.90
CA VAL A 137 -4.60 4.62 -9.83
C VAL A 137 -3.10 4.82 -9.80
N VAL A 138 -2.64 6.00 -10.23
CA VAL A 138 -1.27 6.43 -9.96
C VAL A 138 -1.11 6.30 -8.44
N PRO A 139 -0.13 5.53 -7.93
CA PRO A 139 0.11 5.49 -6.50
C PRO A 139 0.24 6.95 -6.06
N THR A 140 -0.70 7.44 -5.25
CA THR A 140 -0.45 8.60 -4.42
C THR A 140 0.71 8.17 -3.54
N SER A 141 1.91 8.54 -3.99
CA SER A 141 3.23 8.19 -3.49
C SER A 141 3.19 7.17 -2.38
N SER A 142 3.53 5.93 -2.74
CA SER A 142 3.82 4.85 -1.83
C SER A 142 4.44 5.37 -0.54
N ALA A 143 4.03 4.76 0.57
CA ALA A 143 4.81 4.68 1.79
C ALA A 143 6.20 4.07 1.49
N THR A 144 7.06 4.80 0.78
CA THR A 144 8.50 4.73 0.99
C THR A 144 8.69 4.90 2.48
N LYS A 145 9.48 3.99 3.08
CA LYS A 145 10.08 4.14 4.41
C LYS A 145 9.92 5.58 4.89
N ALA A 146 9.11 5.77 5.92
CA ALA A 146 9.02 7.04 6.60
C ALA A 146 10.43 7.64 6.64
N GLU A 147 10.59 8.86 6.12
CA GLU A 147 11.87 9.55 6.19
C GLU A 147 12.41 9.37 7.60
N PRO A 148 13.69 9.02 7.82
CA PRO A 148 14.19 8.75 9.17
C PRO A 148 13.81 9.91 10.12
N GLY A 149 12.87 9.65 11.06
CA GLY A 149 12.29 10.67 11.94
C GLY A 149 10.89 11.21 11.55
N PHE A 150 10.25 10.68 10.51
CA PHE A 150 8.91 11.01 10.04
C PHE A 150 7.96 9.80 10.07
N GLU A 151 8.18 8.89 11.02
CA GLU A 151 7.35 7.72 11.32
C GLU A 151 5.94 8.14 11.78
N LYS A 152 4.98 7.21 11.83
CA LYS A 152 3.58 7.47 12.18
C LYS A 152 3.41 8.37 13.42
N ASP A 153 4.13 8.08 14.50
CA ASP A 153 4.08 8.88 15.72
C ASP A 153 4.59 10.31 15.49
N ALA A 154 5.66 10.49 14.70
CA ALA A 154 6.16 11.81 14.33
C ALA A 154 5.17 12.59 13.47
N ARG A 155 4.43 11.90 12.58
CA ARG A 155 3.36 12.48 11.76
C ARG A 155 2.19 12.94 12.63
N ILE A 156 1.80 12.12 13.62
CA ILE A 156 0.77 12.47 14.60
C ILE A 156 1.22 13.66 15.47
N GLU A 157 2.46 13.66 15.96
CA GLU A 157 3.01 14.76 16.76
C GLU A 157 3.09 16.06 15.96
N LYS A 158 3.39 15.99 14.66
CA LYS A 158 3.32 17.15 13.77
C LYS A 158 1.91 17.73 13.69
N ILE A 159 0.90 16.87 13.49
CA ILE A 159 -0.51 17.29 13.47
C ILE A 159 -0.88 17.96 14.80
N LYS A 160 -0.52 17.36 15.94
CA LYS A 160 -0.76 17.97 17.27
C LYS A 160 -0.06 19.32 17.43
N SER A 161 1.19 19.41 16.98
CA SER A 161 2.00 20.62 17.06
C SER A 161 1.40 21.75 16.22
N PHE A 162 0.85 21.44 15.05
CA PHE A 162 0.16 22.40 14.19
C PHE A 162 -0.98 23.10 14.94
N PHE A 163 -1.86 22.35 15.61
CA PHE A 163 -2.98 22.94 16.35
C PHE A 163 -2.53 23.65 17.63
N THR A 164 -1.58 23.07 18.37
CA THR A 164 -1.04 23.67 19.60
C THR A 164 -0.36 25.02 19.29
N SER A 165 0.34 25.13 18.15
CA SER A 165 0.96 26.39 17.70
C SER A 165 -0.06 27.50 17.41
N LYS A 166 -1.30 27.12 17.12
CA LYS A 166 -2.44 28.04 16.90
C LYS A 166 -3.27 28.27 18.17
N ASN A 167 -2.76 27.87 19.34
CA ASN A 167 -3.41 28.04 20.64
C ASN A 167 -4.78 27.35 20.72
N LEU A 168 -4.93 26.21 20.03
CA LEU A 168 -6.11 25.35 20.10
C LEU A 168 -5.87 24.19 21.07
N GLU A 169 -6.87 23.89 21.87
CA GLU A 169 -6.84 22.77 22.81
C GLU A 169 -7.30 21.49 22.11
N ILE A 170 -6.47 20.44 22.17
CA ILE A 170 -6.78 19.13 21.60
C ILE A 170 -7.41 18.26 22.69
N ILE A 171 -8.61 17.75 22.43
CA ILE A 171 -9.28 16.79 23.31
C ILE A 171 -9.47 15.44 22.61
N THR A 172 -9.21 14.35 23.33
CA THR A 172 -9.35 12.98 22.81
C THR A 172 -10.45 12.27 23.62
N PRO A 173 -11.68 12.20 23.11
CA PRO A 173 -12.79 11.59 23.84
C PRO A 173 -12.67 10.06 23.84
N THR A 174 -13.18 9.43 24.90
CA THR A 174 -13.24 7.95 25.00
C THR A 174 -14.26 7.35 24.02
N SER A 175 -15.30 8.10 23.68
CA SER A 175 -16.30 7.72 22.67
C SER A 175 -16.87 8.98 22.01
N LEU A 176 -17.26 8.86 20.74
CA LEU A 176 -17.83 9.95 19.96
C LEU A 176 -19.11 9.47 19.30
N SER A 177 -20.23 10.12 19.62
CA SER A 177 -21.53 9.87 19.01
C SER A 177 -22.24 11.21 18.82
N VAL A 178 -22.42 11.60 17.57
CA VAL A 178 -23.01 12.89 17.18
C VAL A 178 -24.08 12.60 16.12
N PRO A 179 -25.29 13.17 16.22
CA PRO A 179 -26.40 12.82 15.35
C PRO A 179 -26.15 13.15 13.87
N LEU A 180 -25.34 14.18 13.59
CA LEU A 180 -24.91 14.54 12.25
C LEU A 180 -23.38 14.64 12.20
N SER A 181 -22.77 14.05 11.19
CA SER A 181 -21.33 14.06 10.97
C SER A 181 -21.01 14.34 9.51
N PHE A 182 -20.18 15.35 9.27
CA PHE A 182 -19.76 15.81 7.96
C PHE A 182 -18.24 15.72 7.85
N LYS A 183 -17.79 14.89 6.91
CA LYS A 183 -16.40 14.82 6.53
C LYS A 183 -16.12 15.91 5.50
N GLU A 184 -15.40 16.94 5.90
CA GLU A 184 -15.14 18.14 5.09
C GLU A 184 -14.00 17.93 4.10
N ASP A 185 -12.99 17.14 4.48
CA ASP A 185 -11.82 16.89 3.63
C ASP A 185 -11.07 15.61 4.07
N ALA A 186 -10.19 15.13 3.19
CA ALA A 186 -9.26 14.04 3.46
C ALA A 186 -7.92 14.26 2.77
N ILE A 187 -6.82 14.04 3.49
CA ILE A 187 -5.47 14.13 2.92
C ILE A 187 -4.54 13.08 3.51
N SER A 188 -3.55 12.67 2.73
CA SER A 188 -2.46 11.81 3.18
C SER A 188 -1.26 12.64 3.63
N LEU A 189 -0.63 12.21 4.72
CA LEU A 189 0.63 12.72 5.20
C LEU A 189 1.56 11.52 5.32
N TYR A 190 2.38 11.26 4.30
CA TYR A 190 3.35 10.15 4.31
C TYR A 190 4.79 10.66 4.32
N SER A 191 5.02 11.85 3.80
CA SER A 191 6.32 12.49 3.66
C SER A 191 6.29 13.96 4.09
N GLN A 192 7.46 14.56 4.26
CA GLN A 192 7.56 15.99 4.51
C GLN A 192 7.00 16.82 3.34
N ALA A 193 7.04 16.31 2.10
CA ALA A 193 6.47 16.98 0.93
C ALA A 193 4.94 17.16 1.01
N ASP A 194 4.24 16.23 1.67
CA ASP A 194 2.79 16.30 1.86
C ASP A 194 2.37 17.33 2.92
N SER A 195 3.33 17.86 3.67
CA SER A 195 3.07 18.69 4.84
C SER A 195 2.48 20.04 4.48
N GLU A 196 2.97 20.68 3.42
CA GLU A 196 2.45 21.99 3.02
C GLU A 196 0.98 21.89 2.58
N ALA A 197 0.63 20.82 1.85
CA ALA A 197 -0.74 20.56 1.44
C ALA A 197 -1.62 20.24 2.65
N THR A 198 -1.12 19.42 3.58
CA THR A 198 -1.83 19.09 4.83
C THR A 198 -2.09 20.35 5.66
N ASP A 199 -1.07 21.18 5.89
CA ASP A 199 -1.18 22.42 6.66
C ASP A 199 -2.24 23.36 6.05
N LYS A 200 -2.28 23.49 4.71
CA LYS A 200 -3.30 24.29 4.01
C LYS A 200 -4.72 23.80 4.26
N ILE A 201 -4.95 22.48 4.23
CA ILE A 201 -6.27 21.89 4.49
C ILE A 201 -6.66 22.10 5.95
N LEU A 202 -5.75 21.85 6.88
CA LEU A 202 -6.00 22.06 8.30
C LEU A 202 -6.28 23.54 8.60
N ASP A 203 -5.57 24.48 7.97
CA ASP A 203 -5.82 25.91 8.13
C ASP A 203 -7.17 26.35 7.58
N LYS A 204 -7.56 25.82 6.42
CA LYS A 204 -8.89 26.04 5.84
C LYS A 204 -9.98 25.53 6.77
N PHE A 205 -9.79 24.33 7.33
CA PHE A 205 -10.72 23.75 8.30
C PHE A 205 -10.84 24.59 9.57
N ILE A 206 -9.72 24.98 10.17
CA ILE A 206 -9.68 25.82 11.37
C ILE A 206 -10.40 27.16 11.12
N SER A 207 -10.09 27.82 10.01
CA SER A 207 -10.63 29.13 9.68
C SER A 207 -12.14 29.10 9.44
N LYS A 208 -12.63 28.04 8.80
CA LYS A 208 -14.05 27.89 8.44
C LYS A 208 -14.90 27.39 9.60
N PHE A 209 -14.41 26.44 10.39
CA PHE A 209 -15.23 25.70 11.36
C PHE A 209 -14.87 25.95 12.82
N VAL A 210 -13.60 26.28 13.13
CA VAL A 210 -13.11 26.30 14.52
C VAL A 210 -13.07 27.72 15.08
N LEU A 211 -12.27 28.63 14.52
CA LEU A 211 -11.90 29.91 15.16
C LEU A 211 -13.08 30.82 15.52
N GLN A 212 -14.22 30.69 14.83
CA GLN A 212 -15.40 31.51 15.12
C GLN A 212 -16.31 30.89 16.19
N LYS A 213 -16.16 29.60 16.50
CA LYS A 213 -17.14 28.82 17.28
C LYS A 213 -16.55 28.11 18.50
N SER A 214 -15.27 27.75 18.47
CA SER A 214 -14.62 26.95 19.53
C SER A 214 -13.11 27.19 19.58
N LYS A 215 -12.51 26.99 20.77
CA LYS A 215 -11.06 26.87 20.93
C LYS A 215 -10.59 25.42 21.11
N ARG A 216 -11.54 24.48 21.13
CA ARG A 216 -11.31 23.05 21.32
C ARG A 216 -11.54 22.32 20.02
N ILE A 217 -10.63 21.40 19.72
CA ILE A 217 -10.76 20.43 18.63
C ILE A 217 -10.75 19.02 19.21
N ILE A 218 -11.57 18.16 18.62
CA ILE A 218 -11.67 16.75 18.95
C ILE A 218 -10.72 16.00 18.04
N MET A 219 -9.89 15.12 18.60
CA MET A 219 -9.03 14.25 17.83
C MET A 219 -9.29 12.80 18.22
N TRP A 220 -9.47 11.93 17.23
CA TRP A 220 -9.57 10.49 17.43
C TRP A 220 -8.86 9.76 16.30
N GLN A 221 -8.48 8.51 16.55
CA GLN A 221 -7.69 7.72 15.61
C GLN A 221 -8.44 6.45 15.20
N GLU A 222 -8.37 6.14 13.92
CA GLU A 222 -8.91 4.92 13.31
C GLU A 222 -7.80 4.27 12.49
N THR A 223 -7.22 3.18 13.00
CA THR A 223 -6.13 2.41 12.38
C THR A 223 -4.95 3.30 11.92
N ASP A 224 -5.00 3.80 10.68
CA ASP A 224 -3.96 4.61 10.02
C ASP A 224 -4.43 6.04 9.68
N THR A 225 -5.55 6.46 10.23
CA THR A 225 -6.14 7.79 10.03
C THR A 225 -6.29 8.52 11.36
N VAL A 226 -5.86 9.77 11.39
CA VAL A 226 -6.16 10.72 12.46
C VAL A 226 -7.31 11.59 11.99
N ASN A 227 -8.42 11.55 12.70
CA ASN A 227 -9.56 12.42 12.45
C ASN A 227 -9.49 13.61 13.41
N ILE A 228 -9.68 14.81 12.87
CA ILE A 228 -9.76 16.05 13.65
C ILE A 228 -11.09 16.73 13.34
N GLY A 229 -11.86 17.01 14.38
CA GLY A 229 -13.19 17.59 14.23
C GLY A 229 -13.53 18.65 15.27
N VAL A 230 -14.66 19.31 15.03
CA VAL A 230 -15.30 20.22 15.96
C VAL A 230 -16.79 19.93 15.97
N ILE A 231 -17.38 19.94 17.16
CA ILE A 231 -18.84 19.84 17.30
C ILE A 231 -19.39 21.26 17.41
N THR A 232 -20.36 21.57 16.58
CA THR A 232 -21.07 22.85 16.62
C THR A 232 -22.57 22.61 16.60
N THR A 233 -23.35 23.50 17.19
CA THR A 233 -24.82 23.38 17.18
C THR A 233 -25.38 24.29 16.12
N VAL A 234 -26.14 23.73 15.17
CA VAL A 234 -26.86 24.46 14.12
C VAL A 234 -28.35 24.15 14.29
N ASP A 235 -29.17 25.20 14.48
CA ASP A 235 -30.62 25.07 14.69
C ASP A 235 -31.01 24.07 15.80
N GLY A 236 -30.18 23.96 16.84
CA GLY A 236 -30.41 23.04 17.98
C GLY A 236 -29.90 21.61 17.76
N VAL A 237 -29.37 21.29 16.58
CA VAL A 237 -28.80 19.97 16.26
C VAL A 237 -27.28 20.01 16.36
N PRO A 238 -26.65 19.10 17.14
CA PRO A 238 -25.20 18.95 17.16
C PRO A 238 -24.68 18.35 15.84
N GLU A 239 -23.75 19.05 15.21
CA GLU A 239 -23.08 18.65 13.97
C GLU A 239 -21.58 18.50 14.23
N LEU A 240 -21.02 17.36 13.88
CA LEU A 240 -19.58 17.11 13.85
C LEU A 240 -19.04 17.43 12.46
N HIS A 241 -18.21 18.45 12.34
CA HIS A 241 -17.43 18.69 11.13
C HIS A 241 -16.01 18.22 11.36
N TYR A 242 -15.47 17.39 10.46
CA TYR A 242 -14.13 16.84 10.64
C TYR A 242 -13.37 16.64 9.34
N VAL A 243 -12.05 16.61 9.47
CA VAL A 243 -11.11 16.25 8.40
C VAL A 243 -10.36 14.99 8.81
N SER A 244 -10.00 14.18 7.81
CA SER A 244 -9.21 12.97 8.01
C SER A 244 -7.79 13.16 7.47
N VAL A 245 -6.79 12.88 8.28
CA VAL A 245 -5.39 12.82 7.85
C VAL A 245 -4.93 11.37 7.88
N ILE A 246 -4.68 10.79 6.71
CA ILE A 246 -4.17 9.43 6.58
C ILE A 246 -2.67 9.48 6.87
N VAL A 247 -2.28 8.94 8.02
CA VAL A 247 -0.90 8.93 8.49
C VAL A 247 -0.19 7.62 8.15
N GLY A 248 -0.86 6.63 7.55
CA GLY A 248 -0.22 5.36 7.16
C GLY A 248 0.25 4.53 8.36
N LYS A 249 0.94 3.42 8.07
CA LYS A 249 1.56 2.56 9.08
C LYS A 249 2.85 3.16 9.64
#